data_AF-A0A353ZE13-F1
#
_entry.id   AF-A0A353ZE13-F1
#
_cell.length_a   1.000
_cell.length_b   1.000
_cell.length_c   1.000
_cell.angle_alpha   90.00
_cell.angle_beta   90.00
_cell.angle_gamma   90.00
#
_symmetry.space_group_name_H-M   'P 1'
#
loop_
_entity.id
_entity.type
_entity.pdbx_description
1 polymer ?
#
loop_
_entity_poly.entity_id
_entity_poly.type
_entity_poly.pdbx_seq_one_letter_code
_entity_poly.pdbx_strand_id
1 'polypeptide(L)' 'ADKKRSYEEWAGDKVKAVVPLGRWQTPDDIADMVVFLSSDRARQVTGQTINVDGGFVMHW' A
#
# COMPACT_ATOMS: atom_id res chain seq x y z
N ALA A 1 -21.19 19.87 19.26
CA ALA A 1 -20.22 19.07 20.02
C ALA A 1 -19.51 18.17 19.03
N ASP A 2 -18.19 18.31 18.94
CA ASP A 2 -17.35 17.56 17.99
C ASP A 2 -17.43 16.07 18.33
N LYS A 3 -18.08 15.27 17.47
CA LYS A 3 -18.14 13.82 17.68
C LYS A 3 -16.74 13.28 17.41
N LYS A 4 -16.00 12.95 18.47
CA LYS A 4 -14.75 12.18 18.37
C LYS A 4 -15.07 10.87 17.66
N ARG A 5 -14.63 10.76 16.40
CA ARG A 5 -14.74 9.54 15.59
C ARG A 5 -13.81 8.48 16.14
N SER A 6 -14.14 7.20 15.96
CA SER A 6 -13.19 6.12 16.23
C SER A 6 -11.99 6.22 15.28
N TYR A 7 -10.85 5.66 15.68
CA TYR A 7 -9.66 5.65 14.84
C TYR A 7 -9.92 4.86 13.55
N GLU A 8 -10.65 3.75 13.64
CA GLU A 8 -10.98 2.86 12.54
C GLU A 8 -11.84 3.55 11.49
N GLU A 9 -12.86 4.29 11.91
CA GLU A 9 -13.71 5.07 11.01
C GLU A 9 -12.92 6.18 10.31
N TRP A 10 -12.09 6.92 11.07
CA TRP A 10 -11.24 7.96 10.50
C TRP A 10 -10.24 7.38 9.51
N ALA A 11 -9.56 6.29 9.86
CA ALA A 11 -8.55 5.63 9.05
C ALA A 11 -9.16 5.07 7.77
N GLY A 12 -10.31 4.40 7.86
CA GLY A 12 -11.02 3.85 6.72
C GLY A 12 -11.46 4.92 5.71
N ASP A 13 -12.01 6.04 6.20
CA ASP A 13 -12.38 7.15 5.33
C ASP A 13 -11.17 7.80 4.66
N LYS A 14 -10.06 7.95 5.40
CA LYS A 14 -8.83 8.51 4.85
C LYS A 14 -8.30 7.64 3.72
N VAL A 15 -8.18 6.34 3.93
CA VAL A 15 -7.69 5.41 2.89
C VAL A 15 -8.55 5.46 1.63
N LYS A 16 -9.87 5.43 1.77
CA LYS A 16 -10.79 5.53 0.62
C LYS A 16 -10.62 6.82 -0.17
N ALA A 17 -10.20 7.90 0.49
CA ALA A 17 -10.03 9.20 -0.14
C ALA A 17 -8.66 9.37 -0.83
N VAL A 18 -7.60 8.74 -0.33
CA VAL A 18 -6.22 9.02 -0.78
C VAL A 18 -5.51 7.83 -1.42
N VAL A 19 -5.98 6.61 -1.20
CA VAL A 19 -5.41 5.40 -1.78
C VAL A 19 -6.26 4.99 -2.98
N PRO A 20 -5.73 4.99 -4.21
CA PRO A 20 -6.47 4.60 -5.41
C PRO A 20 -7.17 3.24 -5.31
N LEU A 21 -6.54 2.24 -4.68
CA LEU A 21 -7.15 0.92 -4.47
C LEU A 21 -8.16 0.86 -3.30
N GLY A 22 -8.33 1.96 -2.56
CA GLY A 22 -9.43 2.14 -1.60
C GLY A 22 -9.41 1.24 -0.36
N ARG A 23 -8.31 0.49 -0.13
CA ARG A 23 -8.14 -0.39 1.04
C ARG A 23 -6.73 -0.33 1.61
N TRP A 24 -6.61 -0.71 2.88
CA TRP A 24 -5.32 -1.01 3.48
C TRP A 24 -4.71 -2.25 2.83
N GLN A 25 -3.39 -2.26 2.77
CA GLN A 25 -2.62 -3.41 2.38
C GLN A 25 -2.64 -4.44 3.51
N THR A 26 -2.57 -5.69 3.10
CA THR A 26 -2.48 -6.86 3.96
C THR A 26 -1.04 -7.38 3.96
N PRO A 27 -0.65 -8.24 4.91
CA PRO A 27 0.64 -8.91 4.87
C PRO A 27 0.89 -9.66 3.55
N ASP A 28 -0.16 -10.23 2.96
CA ASP A 28 -0.07 -10.99 1.72
C ASP A 28 0.30 -10.11 0.52
N ASP A 29 -0.19 -8.86 0.47
CA ASP A 29 0.19 -7.92 -0.60
C ASP A 29 1.71 -7.65 -0.61
N ILE A 30 2.33 -7.58 0.57
CA ILE A 30 3.78 -7.41 0.71
C ILE A 30 4.50 -8.70 0.34
N ALA A 31 4.00 -9.85 0.82
CA ALA A 31 4.58 -11.15 0.54
C ALA A 31 4.62 -11.45 -0.96
N ASP A 32 3.55 -11.15 -1.70
CA ASP A 32 3.47 -11.34 -3.14
C ASP A 32 4.55 -10.53 -3.89
N MET A 33 4.78 -9.27 -3.47
CA MET A 33 5.85 -8.46 -4.06
C MET A 33 7.24 -9.04 -3.77
N VAL A 34 7.47 -9.51 -2.54
CA VAL A 34 8.74 -10.16 -2.15
C VAL A 34 8.95 -11.43 -2.96
N VAL A 35 7.92 -12.25 -3.15
CA VAL A 35 7.97 -13.46 -3.97
C VAL A 35 8.30 -13.13 -5.41
N PHE A 36 7.69 -12.09 -6.00
CA PHE A 36 8.02 -11.62 -7.33
C PHE A 36 9.50 -11.21 -7.43
N LEU A 37 9.99 -10.37 -6.51
CA LEU A 37 11.37 -9.88 -6.49
C LEU A 37 12.39 -11.00 -6.27
N SER A 38 12.01 -12.05 -5.55
CA SER A 38 12.86 -13.22 -5.29
C SER A 38 12.87 -14.22 -6.46
N SER A 39 12.04 -14.01 -7.49
CA SER A 39 11.94 -14.90 -8.64
C SER A 39 12.83 -14.48 -9.81
N ASP A 40 13.10 -15.40 -10.75
CA ASP A 40 13.86 -15.13 -11.98
C ASP A 40 13.24 -14.03 -12.87
N ARG A 41 11.96 -13.69 -12.64
CA ARG A 41 11.25 -12.62 -13.37
C ARG A 41 11.81 -11.25 -13.04
N ALA A 42 12.36 -11.07 -11.85
CA ALA A 42 12.91 -9.81 -11.37
C ALA A 42 14.45 -9.72 -11.52
N ARG A 43 15.09 -10.61 -12.30
CA ARG A 43 16.57 -10.70 -12.38
C ARG A 43 17.33 -9.43 -12.80
N GLN A 44 16.62 -8.44 -13.36
CA GLN A 44 17.18 -7.14 -13.76
C GLN A 44 16.65 -5.98 -12.90
N VAL A 45 15.96 -6.26 -11.79
CA VAL A 45 15.43 -5.25 -10.86
C VAL A 45 16.38 -5.18 -9.67
N THR A 46 17.14 -4.09 -9.56
CA THR A 46 18.09 -3.86 -8.45
C THR A 46 18.21 -2.37 -8.14
N GLY A 47 18.57 -2.04 -6.89
CA GLY A 47 18.72 -0.65 -6.42
C GLY A 47 17.42 0.16 -6.40
N GLN A 48 16.26 -0.49 -6.50
CA GLN A 48 14.96 0.17 -6.53
C GLN A 48 14.27 0.13 -5.17
N THR A 49 13.54 1.19 -4.86
CA THR A 49 12.51 1.22 -3.81
C THR A 49 11.16 1.08 -4.49
N ILE A 50 10.36 0.09 -4.09
CA ILE A 50 9.06 -0.18 -4.71
C ILE A 50 7.96 -0.05 -3.67
N ASN A 51 7.01 0.86 -3.91
CA ASN A 51 5.83 1.02 -3.08
C ASN A 51 4.86 -0.15 -3.30
N VAL A 52 4.45 -0.74 -2.19
CA VAL A 52 3.30 -1.65 -2.13
C VAL A 52 2.26 -0.99 -1.24
N ASP A 53 1.66 0.09 -1.76
CA ASP A 53 0.79 0.97 -0.96
C ASP A 53 -0.58 1.28 -1.58
N GLY A 54 -0.95 0.51 -2.60
CA GLY A 54 -2.20 0.74 -3.34
C GLY A 54 -2.24 2.06 -4.10
N GLY A 55 -1.08 2.69 -4.33
CA GLY A 55 -0.93 3.95 -5.07
C GLY A 55 -1.02 5.19 -4.20
N PHE A 56 -0.79 5.07 -2.89
CA PHE A 56 -0.86 6.20 -1.97
C PHE A 56 0.21 7.25 -2.25
N VAL A 57 1.44 6.80 -2.51
CA VAL A 57 2.56 7.66 -2.90
C VAL A 57 2.85 7.44 -4.38
N MET A 58 2.87 8.53 -5.15
CA MET A 58 3.37 8.52 -6.51
C MET A 58 4.76 9.14 -6.55
N HIS A 59 5.73 8.38 -7.06
CA HIS A 59 7.05 8.90 -7.38
C HIS A 59 7.00 9.56 -8.76
N TRP A 60 7.60 10.75 -8.87
CA TRP A 60 7.74 11.54 -10.10
C TRP A 60 9.10 11.32 -10.76
#